data_AF-A0A2R7RG96-F1
#
_entry.id   AF-A0A2R7RG96-F1
#
_cell.length_a   1.000
_cell.length_b   1.000
_cell.length_c   1.000
_cell.angle_alpha   90.00
_cell.angle_beta   90.00
_cell.angle_gamma   90.00
#
_symmetry.space_group_name_H-M   'P 1'
#
loop_
_entity.id
_entity.type
_entity.pdbx_description
1 polymer ?
#
loop_
_entity_poly.entity_id
_entity_poly.type
_entity_poly.pdbx_seq_one_letter_code
_entity_poly.pdbx_strand_id
1 'polypeptide(L)'
;MSAQPGLRPRQQQRQTESAFADGQPVWHFVLDAGALTLLLGLGLLGFSLSYGGDPYYLISGFGGIVLGLGIAAANAHLRLGLLITSAITLGAYLLFGTALAVPDTAVAGFLPSLDSLRTLLLGVVFAWKDMLTVGVPVGSAGGVLIVPFLSSLLTALVAGVLTWRLKTPYWPLLPVLALFVTGIAFSTNAAFLTVERGIGLTVVAIAWATFRRDALRRSDTRKVAVNSPLTDTATAQKARLRRLGTAAAVIAASVAITSLAAPLVTASSDRKVLRNVVVPPFDPKAYITPLASFRTFVKDKKDDTLFVVKGLPRDARVRLGALDTFNGTNYNMDPNGSGSFSKVGDTESINTLADTSSVVPTNDYSIGITIEDYQGYFVPGGRKTTGLAFDQSASAAASGLYFNAGTDTAVTTKGLSKGDSYSVQVSDPVKLEHGQLTQYDFAKITLPDAVEVPPVVGSQANDLSADAPTAIDRVRQIEAHFQKTGAFSNGLVTEGQLPSVSGHSSSRIRNLLTAKQMLGDDEQYAVSMSLMLRHLGIPSRVVMGFYPEPTSPENGAGEVKITGKDVHAWVEVAFDRVGWVSFDPT
;
A
#
# COMPACT_ATOMS: atom_id res chain seq x y z
N MET A 1 56.58 -66.82 33.70
CA MET A 1 57.45 -65.64 33.47
C MET A 1 57.37 -65.33 31.98
N SER A 2 56.42 -64.51 31.52
CA SER A 2 56.38 -63.03 31.53
C SER A 2 56.81 -62.46 30.18
N ALA A 3 55.82 -62.11 29.34
CA ALA A 3 55.91 -61.03 28.33
C ALA A 3 54.52 -60.76 27.73
N GLN A 4 53.79 -59.78 28.28
CA GLN A 4 52.68 -59.12 27.60
C GLN A 4 53.23 -57.92 26.79
N PRO A 5 52.86 -57.73 25.52
CA PRO A 5 53.16 -56.49 24.80
C PRO A 5 52.03 -55.46 24.93
N GLY A 6 52.40 -54.32 25.52
CA GLY A 6 51.87 -52.95 25.40
C GLY A 6 50.50 -52.70 24.76
N LEU A 7 49.54 -52.29 25.59
CA LEU A 7 48.41 -51.45 25.18
C LEU A 7 48.89 -50.01 24.96
N ARG A 8 48.96 -49.56 23.69
CA ARG A 8 49.05 -48.13 23.36
C ARG A 8 47.67 -47.49 23.58
N PRO A 9 47.53 -46.41 24.37
CA PRO A 9 46.28 -45.67 24.43
C PRO A 9 46.12 -44.88 23.12
N ARG A 10 45.05 -45.21 22.37
CA ARG A 10 44.61 -44.46 21.19
C ARG A 10 43.99 -43.14 21.68
N GLN A 11 44.82 -42.12 21.92
CA GLN A 11 44.36 -40.75 22.10
C GLN A 11 43.73 -40.28 20.78
N GLN A 12 42.43 -40.51 20.64
CA GLN A 12 41.61 -39.83 19.64
C GLN A 12 41.33 -38.42 20.16
N GLN A 13 42.33 -37.54 20.07
CA GLN A 13 42.05 -36.10 20.05
C GLN A 13 41.24 -35.85 18.78
N ARG A 14 39.90 -35.81 18.91
CA ARG A 14 39.07 -35.05 17.97
C ARG A 14 39.44 -33.59 18.19
N GLN A 15 40.52 -33.14 17.55
CA GLN A 15 40.73 -31.71 17.31
C GLN A 15 39.64 -31.29 16.34
N THR A 16 38.56 -30.77 16.92
CA THR A 16 37.43 -30.26 16.18
C THR A 16 37.89 -28.90 15.64
N GLU A 17 38.34 -28.83 14.38
CA GLU A 17 38.86 -27.61 13.71
C GLU A 17 37.75 -26.61 13.32
N SER A 18 38.01 -25.29 13.41
CA SER A 18 37.08 -24.23 12.96
C SER A 18 36.60 -24.44 11.52
N ALA A 19 35.38 -24.01 11.17
CA ALA A 19 34.89 -24.10 9.78
C ALA A 19 35.78 -23.34 8.79
N PHE A 20 36.50 -22.32 9.27
CA PHE A 20 37.50 -21.56 8.51
C PHE A 20 38.91 -22.18 8.55
N ALA A 21 39.14 -23.16 9.44
CA ALA A 21 40.40 -23.89 9.56
C ALA A 21 40.46 -25.13 8.66
N ASP A 22 39.35 -25.53 8.05
CA ASP A 22 39.19 -26.74 7.20
C ASP A 22 39.96 -26.69 5.85
N GLY A 23 40.92 -25.75 5.68
CA GLY A 23 41.78 -25.63 4.50
C GLY A 23 41.13 -25.04 3.25
N GLN A 24 39.91 -24.47 3.36
CA GLN A 24 39.27 -23.74 2.26
C GLN A 24 39.79 -22.29 2.18
N PRO A 25 40.12 -21.78 0.98
CA PRO A 25 40.65 -20.44 0.84
C PRO A 25 39.58 -19.37 1.08
N VAL A 26 39.99 -18.25 1.70
CA VAL A 26 39.12 -17.15 2.19
C VAL A 26 38.13 -16.64 1.13
N TRP A 27 38.49 -16.67 -0.16
CA TRP A 27 37.61 -16.23 -1.24
C TRP A 27 36.32 -17.04 -1.38
N HIS A 28 36.27 -18.32 -0.96
CA HIS A 28 35.02 -19.09 -0.97
C HIS A 28 34.01 -18.51 0.01
N PHE A 29 34.47 -18.09 1.19
CA PHE A 29 33.61 -17.48 2.20
C PHE A 29 33.08 -16.13 1.73
N VAL A 30 33.91 -15.34 1.03
CA VAL A 30 33.50 -14.08 0.41
C VAL A 30 32.47 -14.32 -0.71
N LEU A 31 32.64 -15.35 -1.54
CA LEU A 31 31.66 -15.71 -2.55
C LEU A 31 30.34 -16.22 -1.96
N ASP A 32 30.40 -17.02 -0.90
CA ASP A 32 29.19 -17.47 -0.19
C ASP A 32 28.45 -16.29 0.41
N ALA A 33 29.15 -15.37 1.08
CA ALA A 33 28.56 -14.15 1.61
C ALA A 33 27.97 -13.28 0.49
N GLY A 34 28.69 -13.08 -0.62
CA GLY A 34 28.21 -12.30 -1.76
C GLY A 34 26.98 -12.91 -2.43
N ALA A 35 26.95 -14.23 -2.62
CA ALA A 35 25.82 -14.93 -3.19
C ALA A 35 24.58 -14.89 -2.28
N LEU A 36 24.77 -15.08 -0.96
CA LEU A 36 23.67 -14.95 0.00
C LEU A 36 23.14 -13.51 0.06
N THR A 37 24.02 -12.50 0.02
CA THR A 37 23.60 -11.09 -0.05
C THR A 37 22.77 -10.80 -1.30
N LEU A 38 23.17 -11.34 -2.47
CA LEU A 38 22.42 -11.17 -3.71
C LEU A 38 21.05 -11.87 -3.64
N LEU A 39 21.01 -13.11 -3.14
CA LEU A 39 19.78 -13.90 -3.01
C LEU A 39 18.79 -13.27 -2.02
N LEU A 40 19.27 -12.85 -0.85
CA LEU A 40 18.43 -12.17 0.15
C LEU A 40 18.01 -10.78 -0.33
N GLY A 41 18.88 -10.07 -1.06
CA GLY A 41 18.58 -8.79 -1.70
C GLY A 41 17.42 -8.89 -2.70
N LEU A 42 17.32 -9.98 -3.47
CA LEU A 42 16.18 -10.23 -4.36
C LEU A 42 14.86 -10.38 -3.59
N GLY A 43 14.90 -10.96 -2.38
CA GLY A 43 13.74 -11.00 -1.48
C GLY A 43 13.40 -9.62 -0.90
N LEU A 44 14.41 -8.83 -0.54
CA LEU A 44 14.24 -7.47 -0.01
C LEU A 44 13.60 -6.52 -1.03
N LEU A 45 13.91 -6.65 -2.33
CA LEU A 45 13.22 -5.91 -3.39
C LEU A 45 11.70 -6.16 -3.41
N GLY A 46 11.23 -7.25 -2.77
CA GLY A 46 9.82 -7.52 -2.45
C GLY A 46 9.06 -6.33 -1.90
N PHE A 47 9.72 -5.57 -1.03
CA PHE A 47 9.17 -4.46 -0.25
C PHE A 47 9.04 -3.15 -1.02
N SER A 48 9.61 -3.03 -2.23
CA SER A 48 9.73 -1.75 -2.95
C SER A 48 8.43 -0.97 -3.08
N LEU A 49 7.33 -1.62 -3.47
CA LEU A 49 6.04 -0.95 -3.62
C LEU A 49 5.44 -0.53 -2.28
N SER A 50 5.67 -1.28 -1.20
CA SER A 50 5.15 -0.93 0.12
C SER A 50 5.73 0.37 0.66
N TYR A 51 6.97 0.70 0.28
CA TYR A 51 7.67 1.91 0.68
C TYR A 51 7.70 2.98 -0.44
N GLY A 52 6.89 2.85 -1.50
CA GLY A 52 6.85 3.84 -2.58
C GLY A 52 8.16 4.02 -3.35
N GLY A 53 9.08 3.06 -3.28
CA GLY A 53 10.41 3.18 -3.88
C GLY A 53 11.45 3.93 -3.05
N ASP A 54 11.14 4.34 -1.82
CA ASP A 54 12.12 4.96 -0.90
C ASP A 54 13.35 4.05 -0.70
N PRO A 55 14.59 4.49 -0.98
CA PRO A 55 15.77 3.65 -0.79
C PRO A 55 16.04 3.30 0.68
N TYR A 56 15.42 3.95 1.66
CA TYR A 56 15.72 3.74 3.07
C TYR A 56 15.43 2.29 3.52
N TYR A 57 14.35 1.66 3.03
CA TYR A 57 14.10 0.23 3.35
C TYR A 57 15.20 -0.70 2.83
N LEU A 58 15.89 -0.31 1.74
CA LEU A 58 17.04 -1.06 1.22
C LEU A 58 18.22 -0.93 2.17
N ILE A 59 18.49 0.28 2.68
CA ILE A 59 19.54 0.52 3.68
C ILE A 59 19.24 -0.32 4.93
N SER A 60 18.00 -0.29 5.43
CA SER A 60 17.55 -1.10 6.57
C SER A 60 17.76 -2.59 6.30
N GLY A 61 17.23 -3.11 5.19
CA GLY A 61 17.28 -4.54 4.89
C GLY A 61 18.69 -5.05 4.60
N PHE A 62 19.48 -4.36 3.76
CA PHE A 62 20.87 -4.73 3.50
C PHE A 62 21.75 -4.59 4.74
N GLY A 63 21.49 -3.58 5.59
CA GLY A 63 22.12 -3.48 6.91
C GLY A 63 21.83 -4.72 7.76
N GLY A 64 20.58 -5.19 7.78
CA GLY A 64 20.20 -6.46 8.40
C GLY A 64 20.95 -7.67 7.80
N ILE A 65 21.06 -7.77 6.47
CA ILE A 65 21.79 -8.84 5.78
C ILE A 65 23.26 -8.86 6.21
N VAL A 66 23.94 -7.71 6.15
CA VAL A 66 25.37 -7.59 6.49
C VAL A 66 25.62 -7.96 7.95
N LEU A 67 24.79 -7.47 8.87
CA LEU A 67 24.90 -7.80 10.29
C LEU A 67 24.63 -9.29 10.54
N GLY A 68 23.60 -9.86 9.92
CA GLY A 68 23.24 -11.27 10.07
C GLY A 68 24.35 -12.20 9.57
N LEU A 69 24.90 -11.91 8.38
CA LEU A 69 26.05 -12.65 7.84
C LEU A 69 27.31 -12.45 8.68
N GLY A 70 27.56 -11.25 9.21
CA GLY A 70 28.69 -10.98 10.11
C GLY A 70 28.61 -11.79 11.40
N ILE A 71 27.43 -11.84 12.03
CA ILE A 71 27.19 -12.64 13.25
C ILE A 71 27.29 -14.14 12.93
N ALA A 72 26.78 -14.58 11.77
CA ALA A 72 26.94 -15.96 11.33
C ALA A 72 28.42 -16.35 11.11
N ALA A 73 29.23 -15.42 10.60
CA ALA A 73 30.66 -15.64 10.38
C ALA A 73 31.40 -15.75 11.72
N ALA A 74 31.09 -14.84 12.65
CA ALA A 74 31.60 -14.89 14.03
C ALA A 74 31.16 -16.20 14.73
N ASN A 75 29.91 -16.63 14.55
CA ASN A 75 29.40 -17.90 15.07
C ASN A 75 30.15 -19.11 14.50
N ALA A 76 30.45 -19.12 13.20
CA ALA A 76 31.17 -20.20 12.55
C ALA A 76 32.68 -20.21 12.91
N HIS A 77 33.26 -19.03 13.13
CA HIS A 77 34.68 -18.87 13.47
C HIS A 77 34.95 -19.18 14.95
N LEU A 78 34.18 -18.57 15.85
CA LEU A 78 34.33 -18.63 17.31
C LEU A 78 33.49 -19.74 17.96
N ARG A 79 32.65 -20.45 17.19
CA ARG A 79 31.77 -21.54 17.65
C ARG A 79 30.87 -21.14 18.81
N LEU A 80 30.30 -19.96 18.70
CA LEU A 80 29.38 -19.41 19.68
C LEU A 80 28.20 -20.39 19.88
N GLY A 81 27.83 -20.59 21.13
CA GLY A 81 26.62 -21.33 21.49
C GLY A 81 25.36 -20.58 21.08
N LEU A 82 24.21 -21.25 21.13
CA LEU A 82 22.92 -20.64 20.76
C LEU A 82 22.65 -19.38 21.60
N LEU A 83 22.81 -19.46 22.92
CA LEU A 83 22.56 -18.33 23.84
C LEU A 83 23.43 -17.11 23.54
N ILE A 84 24.74 -17.32 23.30
CA ILE A 84 25.67 -16.23 22.99
C ILE A 84 25.33 -15.59 21.64
N THR A 85 24.98 -16.43 20.66
CA THR A 85 24.60 -15.94 19.32
C THR A 85 23.30 -15.15 19.38
N SER A 86 22.30 -15.61 20.13
CA SER A 86 21.06 -14.89 20.38
C SER A 86 21.30 -13.57 21.11
N ALA A 87 22.17 -13.55 22.12
CA ALA A 87 22.52 -12.34 22.85
C ALA A 87 23.24 -11.30 21.96
N ILE A 88 24.18 -11.74 21.14
CA ILE A 88 24.85 -10.86 20.15
C ILE A 88 23.84 -10.36 19.11
N THR A 89 22.93 -11.22 18.65
CA THR A 89 21.90 -10.83 17.68
C THR A 89 20.95 -9.80 18.27
N LEU A 90 20.51 -9.98 19.52
CA LEU A 90 19.69 -9.00 20.23
C LEU A 90 20.46 -7.69 20.45
N GLY A 91 21.73 -7.76 20.87
CA GLY A 91 22.58 -6.58 21.02
C GLY A 91 22.78 -5.82 19.71
N ALA A 92 23.04 -6.53 18.61
CA ALA A 92 23.15 -5.94 17.28
C ALA A 92 21.83 -5.36 16.79
N TYR A 93 20.71 -6.04 17.04
CA TYR A 93 19.37 -5.53 16.73
C TYR A 93 19.07 -4.22 17.48
N LEU A 94 19.38 -4.14 18.77
CA LEU A 94 19.15 -2.93 19.57
C LEU A 94 20.12 -1.80 19.20
N LEU A 95 21.39 -2.11 18.96
CA LEU A 95 22.41 -1.10 18.65
C LEU A 95 22.25 -0.53 17.24
N PHE A 96 22.15 -1.39 16.24
CA PHE A 96 22.08 -0.96 14.84
C PHE A 96 20.65 -0.73 14.37
N GLY A 97 19.65 -1.36 14.99
CA GLY A 97 18.24 -1.12 14.68
C GLY A 97 17.81 0.31 14.97
N THR A 98 18.45 1.02 15.91
CA THR A 98 18.16 2.45 16.12
C THR A 98 18.44 3.25 14.85
N ALA A 99 19.61 3.08 14.22
CA ALA A 99 19.95 3.82 13.00
C ALA A 99 19.24 3.26 11.76
N LEU A 100 19.12 1.93 11.67
CA LEU A 100 18.65 1.26 10.46
C LEU A 100 17.13 1.08 10.41
N ALA A 101 16.43 0.98 11.54
CA ALA A 101 15.01 0.63 11.58
C ALA A 101 14.12 1.64 12.29
N VAL A 102 14.66 2.53 13.13
CA VAL A 102 13.88 3.55 13.84
C VAL A 102 14.64 4.89 13.92
N PRO A 103 15.10 5.45 12.78
CA PRO A 103 15.94 6.64 12.75
C PRO A 103 15.25 7.90 13.29
N ASP A 104 13.93 7.95 13.22
CA ASP A 104 13.05 9.04 13.67
C ASP A 104 13.09 9.26 15.19
N THR A 105 13.29 8.18 15.96
CA THR A 105 13.38 8.24 17.43
C THR A 105 14.82 8.26 17.95
N ALA A 106 15.80 8.14 17.05
CA ALA A 106 17.22 8.10 17.39
C ALA A 106 17.77 9.48 17.71
N VAL A 107 18.65 9.57 18.71
CA VAL A 107 19.39 10.83 18.95
C VAL A 107 20.34 11.06 17.78
N ALA A 108 20.23 12.22 17.13
CA ALA A 108 20.97 12.59 15.92
C ALA A 108 20.82 11.59 14.75
N GLY A 109 19.76 10.76 14.75
CA GLY A 109 19.49 9.78 13.68
C GLY A 109 20.24 8.46 13.78
N PHE A 110 21.14 8.27 14.77
CA PHE A 110 21.90 7.02 14.89
C PHE A 110 22.17 6.54 16.33
N LEU A 111 22.10 7.41 17.35
CA LEU A 111 22.38 7.01 18.73
C LEU A 111 21.13 6.45 19.44
N PRO A 112 21.25 5.33 20.17
CA PRO A 112 20.16 4.77 20.98
C PRO A 112 19.58 5.77 21.98
N SER A 113 18.28 6.03 21.86
CA SER A 113 17.44 6.70 22.85
C SER A 113 16.55 5.68 23.57
N LEU A 114 16.02 6.03 24.76
CA LEU A 114 15.06 5.17 25.46
C LEU A 114 13.82 4.86 24.61
N ASP A 115 13.34 5.85 23.84
CA ASP A 115 12.21 5.68 22.94
C ASP A 115 12.55 4.75 21.76
N SER A 116 13.74 4.88 21.16
CA SER A 116 14.17 3.99 20.08
C SER A 116 14.29 2.54 20.54
N LEU A 117 14.83 2.31 21.74
CA LEU A 117 14.94 0.97 22.32
C LEU A 117 13.55 0.38 22.62
N ARG A 118 12.65 1.20 23.16
CA ARG A 118 11.26 0.79 23.39
C ARG A 118 10.56 0.44 22.08
N THR A 119 10.70 1.26 21.04
CA THR A 119 10.12 1.00 19.72
C THR A 119 10.69 -0.26 19.08
N LEU A 120 11.99 -0.51 19.21
CA LEU A 120 12.61 -1.76 18.73
C LEU A 120 12.09 -2.98 19.49
N LEU A 121 11.97 -2.92 20.82
CA LEU A 121 11.48 -4.05 21.63
C LEU A 121 10.01 -4.36 21.33
N LEU A 122 9.16 -3.34 21.26
CA LEU A 122 7.74 -3.50 20.93
C LEU A 122 7.56 -3.90 19.45
N GLY A 123 8.39 -3.37 18.56
CA GLY A 123 8.33 -3.62 17.13
C GLY A 123 8.52 -5.07 16.73
N VAL A 124 9.22 -5.88 17.54
CA VAL A 124 9.30 -7.34 17.32
C VAL A 124 7.91 -7.98 17.27
N VAL A 125 6.96 -7.46 18.07
CA VAL A 125 5.60 -7.98 18.19
C VAL A 125 4.58 -7.17 17.39
N PHE A 126 4.77 -5.86 17.27
CA PHE A 126 3.74 -4.96 16.70
C PHE A 126 4.08 -4.42 15.30
N ALA A 127 5.35 -4.33 14.90
CA ALA A 127 5.72 -3.67 13.65
C ALA A 127 5.14 -4.37 12.40
N TRP A 128 4.99 -5.69 12.44
CA TRP A 128 4.35 -6.43 11.34
C TRP A 128 2.87 -6.04 11.19
N LYS A 129 2.16 -5.78 12.29
CA LYS A 129 0.77 -5.33 12.26
C LYS A 129 0.71 -3.89 11.75
N ASP A 130 1.56 -3.02 12.28
CA ASP A 130 1.60 -1.60 11.90
C ASP A 130 1.88 -1.45 10.39
N MET A 131 2.86 -2.20 9.87
CA MET A 131 3.18 -2.22 8.44
C MET A 131 2.01 -2.69 7.55
N LEU A 132 1.12 -3.56 8.07
CA LEU A 132 -0.04 -4.06 7.33
C LEU A 132 -1.28 -3.16 7.44
N THR A 133 -1.38 -2.36 8.50
CA THR A 133 -2.51 -1.44 8.74
C THR A 133 -2.27 -0.01 8.26
N VAL A 134 -1.01 0.36 8.07
CA VAL A 134 -0.61 1.66 7.50
C VAL A 134 -0.76 1.62 5.97
N GLY A 135 -1.31 2.70 5.41
CA GLY A 135 -1.49 2.87 3.98
C GLY A 135 -0.15 2.92 3.25
N VAL A 136 -0.13 2.56 1.97
CA VAL A 136 1.09 2.61 1.15
C VAL A 136 1.17 3.95 0.42
N PRO A 137 2.36 4.56 0.34
CA PRO A 137 3.64 4.19 0.97
C PRO A 137 3.63 4.26 2.50
N VAL A 138 4.21 3.24 3.14
CA VAL A 138 4.19 3.13 4.62
C VAL A 138 5.14 4.11 5.32
N GLY A 139 6.05 4.74 4.58
CA GLY A 139 7.06 5.66 5.10
C GLY A 139 8.15 5.00 5.94
N SER A 140 8.93 5.82 6.64
CA SER A 140 10.04 5.41 7.52
C SER A 140 9.74 5.56 9.01
N ALA A 141 8.64 6.25 9.35
CA ALA A 141 8.26 6.58 10.72
C ALA A 141 7.58 5.40 11.45
N GLY A 142 7.61 5.43 12.79
CA GLY A 142 6.79 4.52 13.61
C GLY A 142 7.26 3.05 13.60
N GLY A 143 8.52 2.81 13.24
CA GLY A 143 9.14 1.48 13.33
C GLY A 143 8.72 0.48 12.25
N VAL A 144 8.04 0.90 11.18
CA VAL A 144 7.67 0.00 10.06
C VAL A 144 8.89 -0.62 9.37
N LEU A 145 10.05 0.06 9.39
CA LEU A 145 11.32 -0.44 8.87
C LEU A 145 11.90 -1.62 9.69
N ILE A 146 11.36 -1.90 10.88
CA ILE A 146 11.74 -3.07 11.68
C ILE A 146 11.44 -4.36 10.92
N VAL A 147 10.37 -4.41 10.13
CA VAL A 147 10.01 -5.63 9.37
C VAL A 147 11.09 -6.00 8.34
N PRO A 148 11.48 -5.14 7.38
CA PRO A 148 12.57 -5.47 6.45
C PRO A 148 13.91 -5.65 7.16
N PHE A 149 14.21 -4.89 8.22
CA PHE A 149 15.47 -5.05 8.97
C PHE A 149 15.56 -6.39 9.71
N LEU A 150 14.57 -6.71 10.55
CA LEU A 150 14.57 -7.90 11.40
C LEU A 150 14.44 -9.18 10.58
N SER A 151 13.56 -9.19 9.57
CA SER A 151 13.41 -10.36 8.69
C SER A 151 14.71 -10.64 7.92
N SER A 152 15.37 -9.59 7.40
CA SER A 152 16.66 -9.72 6.73
C SER A 152 17.77 -10.17 7.67
N LEU A 153 17.84 -9.59 8.88
CA LEU A 153 18.81 -9.96 9.92
C LEU A 153 18.71 -11.45 10.29
N LEU A 154 17.50 -11.92 10.61
CA LEU A 154 17.27 -13.29 11.04
C LEU A 154 17.49 -14.29 9.90
N THR A 155 16.98 -14.00 8.70
CA THR A 155 17.15 -14.91 7.54
C THR A 155 18.60 -14.97 7.08
N ALA A 156 19.33 -13.85 7.10
CA ALA A 156 20.76 -13.81 6.82
C ALA A 156 21.59 -14.58 7.86
N LEU A 157 21.29 -14.39 9.14
CA LEU A 157 21.94 -15.14 10.23
C LEU A 157 21.75 -16.65 10.05
N VAL A 158 20.51 -17.11 9.84
CA VAL A 158 20.22 -18.54 9.68
C VAL A 158 20.85 -19.07 8.39
N ALA A 159 20.75 -18.35 7.26
CA ALA A 159 21.36 -18.76 6.00
C ALA A 159 22.88 -18.87 6.12
N GLY A 160 23.54 -17.91 6.78
CA GLY A 160 24.98 -17.91 7.02
C GLY A 160 25.41 -19.05 7.94
N VAL A 161 24.70 -19.28 9.06
CA VAL A 161 25.01 -20.38 9.99
C VAL A 161 24.83 -21.74 9.31
N LEU A 162 23.73 -21.96 8.58
CA LEU A 162 23.55 -23.18 7.78
C LEU A 162 24.63 -23.30 6.70
N THR A 163 25.11 -22.17 6.18
CA THR A 163 26.14 -22.16 5.15
C THR A 163 27.50 -22.60 5.66
N TRP A 164 27.91 -22.09 6.82
CA TRP A 164 29.24 -22.37 7.34
C TRP A 164 29.29 -23.52 8.33
N ARG A 165 28.15 -24.02 8.84
CA ARG A 165 28.09 -25.21 9.70
C ARG A 165 27.65 -26.50 9.00
N LEU A 166 26.81 -26.43 7.98
CA LEU A 166 26.33 -27.63 7.28
C LEU A 166 27.12 -27.89 5.99
N LYS A 167 27.39 -29.18 5.75
CA LYS A 167 28.03 -29.66 4.51
C LYS A 167 27.02 -29.93 3.38
N THR A 168 25.93 -29.17 3.35
CA THR A 168 24.84 -29.36 2.38
C THR A 168 24.49 -28.02 1.72
N PRO A 169 24.35 -27.99 0.38
CA PRO A 169 24.16 -26.73 -0.35
C PRO A 169 22.71 -26.21 -0.34
N TYR A 170 21.72 -27.03 0.05
CA TYR A 170 20.30 -26.72 -0.17
C TYR A 170 19.60 -26.06 1.04
N TRP A 171 19.96 -26.43 2.27
CA TRP A 171 19.32 -25.90 3.49
C TRP A 171 19.38 -24.37 3.63
N PRO A 172 20.48 -23.68 3.25
CA PRO A 172 20.54 -22.22 3.31
C PRO A 172 19.61 -21.50 2.34
N LEU A 173 19.05 -22.21 1.35
CA LEU A 173 18.04 -21.63 0.46
C LEU A 173 16.67 -21.49 1.13
N LEU A 174 16.41 -22.20 2.24
CA LEU A 174 15.13 -22.07 2.95
C LEU A 174 14.94 -20.69 3.59
N PRO A 175 15.89 -20.12 4.35
CA PRO A 175 15.76 -18.75 4.84
C PRO A 175 15.72 -17.70 3.71
N VAL A 176 16.41 -17.95 2.60
CA VAL A 176 16.35 -17.10 1.39
C VAL A 176 14.93 -17.08 0.82
N LEU A 177 14.33 -18.27 0.64
CA LEU A 177 12.95 -18.39 0.16
C LEU A 177 11.96 -17.78 1.17
N ALA A 178 12.20 -17.93 2.47
CA ALA A 178 11.39 -17.31 3.51
C ALA A 178 11.37 -15.79 3.36
N LEU A 179 12.53 -15.13 3.22
CA LEU A 179 12.58 -13.68 3.02
C LEU A 179 11.89 -13.26 1.71
N PHE A 180 12.06 -14.04 0.64
CA PHE A 180 11.40 -13.78 -0.64
C PHE A 180 9.87 -13.82 -0.53
N VAL A 181 9.34 -14.83 0.18
CA VAL A 181 7.90 -14.95 0.46
C VAL A 181 7.43 -13.82 1.38
N THR A 182 8.20 -13.46 2.42
CA THR A 182 7.88 -12.32 3.28
C THR A 182 7.78 -11.02 2.48
N GLY A 183 8.74 -10.76 1.59
CA GLY A 183 8.71 -9.59 0.70
C GLY A 183 7.47 -9.54 -0.20
N ILE A 184 6.99 -10.69 -0.69
CA ILE A 184 5.74 -10.78 -1.46
C ILE A 184 4.51 -10.53 -0.56
N ALA A 185 4.49 -11.14 0.62
CA ALA A 185 3.33 -11.17 1.51
C ALA A 185 3.02 -9.78 2.12
N PHE A 186 4.06 -8.98 2.36
CA PHE A 186 3.97 -7.60 2.87
C PHE A 186 3.92 -6.54 1.74
N SER A 187 3.95 -6.96 0.47
CA SER A 187 3.85 -6.10 -0.72
C SER A 187 2.42 -5.61 -0.99
N THR A 188 2.22 -4.87 -2.09
CA THR A 188 0.90 -4.43 -2.60
C THR A 188 0.29 -5.41 -3.59
N ASN A 189 -0.97 -5.17 -3.99
CA ASN A 189 -1.64 -5.94 -5.06
C ASN A 189 -0.93 -5.78 -6.43
N ALA A 190 -0.31 -4.63 -6.69
CA ALA A 190 0.50 -4.41 -7.89
C ALA A 190 1.78 -5.28 -7.91
N ALA A 191 2.09 -5.88 -9.06
CA ALA A 191 3.28 -6.69 -9.28
C ALA A 191 4.49 -5.82 -9.64
N PHE A 192 5.53 -5.82 -8.82
CA PHE A 192 6.80 -5.19 -9.15
C PHE A 192 7.79 -6.27 -9.54
N LEU A 193 8.21 -6.33 -10.81
CA LEU A 193 9.26 -7.24 -11.28
C LEU A 193 9.12 -8.69 -10.75
N THR A 194 7.89 -9.21 -10.65
CA THR A 194 7.64 -10.50 -9.97
C THR A 194 8.28 -11.66 -10.72
N VAL A 195 8.24 -11.62 -12.06
CA VAL A 195 8.81 -12.66 -12.93
C VAL A 195 10.34 -12.56 -12.93
N GLU A 196 10.88 -11.35 -13.06
CA GLU A 196 12.31 -11.06 -13.14
C GLU A 196 13.00 -11.42 -11.82
N ARG A 197 12.41 -11.07 -10.68
CA ARG A 197 12.94 -11.45 -9.36
C ARG A 197 12.87 -12.96 -9.14
N GLY A 198 11.78 -13.61 -9.54
CA GLY A 198 11.64 -15.07 -9.45
C GLY A 198 12.66 -15.83 -10.29
N ILE A 199 12.86 -15.40 -11.55
CA ILE A 199 13.88 -15.96 -12.44
C ILE A 199 15.27 -15.71 -11.87
N GLY A 200 15.56 -14.47 -11.45
CA GLY A 200 16.83 -14.09 -10.84
C GLY A 200 17.17 -14.95 -9.61
N LEU A 201 16.20 -15.12 -8.70
CA LEU A 201 16.36 -15.95 -7.51
C LEU A 201 16.71 -17.39 -7.88
N THR A 202 15.97 -17.95 -8.84
CA THR A 202 16.13 -19.34 -9.28
C THR A 202 17.51 -19.58 -9.92
N VAL A 203 17.91 -18.70 -10.85
CA VAL A 203 19.20 -18.81 -11.55
C VAL A 203 20.36 -18.66 -10.59
N VAL A 204 20.34 -17.64 -9.72
CA VAL A 204 21.41 -17.41 -8.75
C VAL A 204 21.47 -18.54 -7.71
N ALA A 205 20.33 -19.04 -7.24
CA ALA A 205 20.28 -20.13 -6.26
C ALA A 205 20.87 -21.43 -6.83
N ILE A 206 20.56 -21.75 -8.08
CA ILE A 206 21.12 -22.93 -8.77
C ILE A 206 22.63 -22.75 -9.00
N ALA A 207 23.05 -21.59 -9.50
CA ALA A 207 24.47 -21.30 -9.73
C ALA A 207 25.28 -21.40 -8.42
N TRP A 208 24.75 -20.86 -7.32
CA TRP A 208 25.40 -20.92 -6.02
C TRP A 208 25.39 -22.34 -5.43
N ALA A 209 24.25 -23.05 -5.46
CA ALA A 209 24.16 -24.41 -4.94
C ALA A 209 25.07 -25.39 -5.71
N THR A 210 25.20 -25.21 -7.02
CA THR A 210 26.12 -26.02 -7.86
C THR A 210 27.58 -25.71 -7.56
N PHE A 211 27.95 -24.42 -7.44
CA PHE A 211 29.28 -24.00 -7.01
C PHE A 211 29.65 -24.62 -5.66
N ARG A 212 28.77 -24.50 -4.67
CA ARG A 212 29.03 -24.99 -3.32
C ARG A 212 29.07 -26.51 -3.23
N ARG A 213 28.22 -27.21 -3.97
CA ARG A 213 28.28 -28.67 -4.10
C ARG A 213 29.64 -29.13 -4.65
N ASP A 214 30.20 -28.39 -5.61
CA ASP A 214 31.52 -28.68 -6.16
C ASP A 214 32.64 -28.35 -5.17
N ALA A 215 32.57 -27.21 -4.48
CA ALA A 215 33.54 -26.82 -3.46
C ALA A 215 33.64 -27.87 -2.34
N LEU A 216 32.49 -28.32 -1.81
CA LEU A 216 32.41 -29.36 -0.77
C LEU A 216 32.98 -30.71 -1.25
N ARG A 217 32.68 -31.11 -2.50
CA ARG A 217 33.22 -32.35 -3.11
C ARG A 217 34.73 -32.30 -3.26
N ARG A 218 35.28 -31.17 -3.71
CA ARG A 218 36.74 -31.00 -3.86
C ARG A 218 37.46 -31.06 -2.52
N SER A 219 36.89 -30.49 -1.46
CA SER A 219 37.46 -30.60 -0.10
C SER A 219 37.46 -32.03 0.43
N ASP A 220 36.41 -32.82 0.21
CA ASP A 220 36.37 -34.22 0.64
C ASP A 220 37.34 -35.09 -0.18
N THR A 221 37.43 -34.85 -1.50
CA THR A 221 38.36 -35.59 -2.38
C THR A 221 39.82 -35.29 -2.05
N ARG A 222 40.14 -34.04 -1.69
CA ARG A 222 41.50 -33.62 -1.26
C ARG A 222 41.93 -34.27 0.06
N LYS A 223 40.98 -34.62 0.94
CA LYS A 223 41.26 -35.35 2.19
C LYS A 223 41.50 -36.86 1.97
N VAL A 224 41.02 -37.43 0.86
CA VAL A 224 41.17 -38.86 0.53
C VAL A 224 42.39 -39.14 -0.36
N ALA A 225 42.80 -38.19 -1.20
CA ALA A 225 43.94 -38.36 -2.11
C ALA A 225 45.28 -37.95 -1.45
N VAL A 226 45.89 -38.86 -0.69
CA VAL A 226 47.28 -38.73 -0.19
C VAL A 226 48.30 -39.28 -1.21
N ASN A 227 47.86 -40.01 -2.24
CA ASN A 227 48.72 -40.48 -3.32
C ASN A 227 48.37 -39.80 -4.66
N SER A 228 49.34 -39.02 -5.16
CA SER A 228 49.48 -38.30 -6.43
C SER A 228 48.32 -38.32 -7.44
N PRO A 229 47.72 -37.17 -7.78
CA PRO A 229 46.84 -37.07 -8.94
C PRO A 229 47.68 -36.76 -10.19
N LEU A 230 47.73 -37.70 -11.14
CA LEU A 230 47.96 -37.34 -12.54
C LEU A 230 46.70 -36.59 -13.01
N THR A 231 46.76 -35.26 -13.02
CA THR A 231 45.69 -34.42 -13.58
C THR A 231 45.67 -34.56 -15.09
N ASP A 232 44.83 -35.45 -15.58
CA ASP A 232 44.49 -35.54 -17.00
C ASP A 232 43.63 -34.33 -17.40
N THR A 233 44.23 -33.38 -18.12
CA THR A 233 43.62 -32.12 -18.55
C THR A 233 42.39 -32.34 -19.42
N ALA A 234 42.34 -33.44 -20.18
CA ALA A 234 41.21 -33.80 -21.02
C ALA A 234 39.97 -34.16 -20.18
N THR A 235 40.18 -34.91 -19.09
CA THR A 235 39.10 -35.31 -18.17
C THR A 235 38.57 -34.12 -17.37
N ALA A 236 39.44 -33.16 -16.99
CA ALA A 236 39.04 -31.91 -16.35
C ALA A 236 38.21 -31.00 -17.28
N GLN A 237 38.58 -30.92 -18.57
CA GLN A 237 37.88 -30.11 -19.57
C GLN A 237 36.52 -30.71 -19.94
N LYS A 238 36.42 -32.04 -20.04
CA LYS A 238 35.17 -32.77 -20.27
C LYS A 238 34.21 -32.65 -19.08
N ALA A 239 34.73 -32.66 -17.85
CA ALA A 239 33.95 -32.38 -16.66
C ALA A 239 33.43 -30.92 -16.62
N ARG A 240 34.24 -29.94 -17.06
CA ARG A 240 33.85 -28.52 -17.16
C ARG A 240 32.75 -28.29 -18.20
N LEU A 241 32.86 -28.90 -19.38
CA LEU A 241 31.81 -28.84 -20.42
C LEU A 241 30.51 -29.51 -19.96
N ARG A 242 30.59 -30.68 -19.33
CA ARG A 242 29.41 -31.40 -18.84
C ARG A 242 28.70 -30.63 -17.72
N ARG A 243 29.44 -29.88 -16.90
CA ARG A 243 28.90 -28.97 -15.86
C ARG A 243 28.21 -27.74 -16.45
N LEU A 244 28.81 -27.11 -17.46
CA LEU A 244 28.18 -26.01 -18.22
C LEU A 244 26.90 -26.49 -18.90
N GLY A 245 26.92 -27.69 -19.49
CA GLY A 245 25.73 -28.32 -20.09
C GLY A 245 24.62 -28.59 -19.07
N THR A 246 24.95 -29.12 -17.89
CA THR A 246 23.94 -29.33 -16.83
C THR A 246 23.41 -28.02 -16.24
N ALA A 247 24.26 -26.99 -16.08
CA ALA A 247 23.82 -25.68 -15.61
C ALA A 247 22.89 -25.02 -16.63
N ALA A 248 23.23 -25.07 -17.91
CA ALA A 248 22.38 -24.59 -18.99
C ALA A 248 21.05 -25.36 -19.08
N ALA A 249 21.06 -26.68 -18.94
CA ALA A 249 19.85 -27.51 -18.95
C ALA A 249 18.94 -27.23 -17.75
N VAL A 250 19.51 -27.01 -16.56
CA VAL A 250 18.72 -26.66 -15.37
C VAL A 250 18.16 -25.24 -15.48
N ILE A 251 18.93 -24.28 -15.99
CA ILE A 251 18.42 -22.92 -16.26
C ILE A 251 17.27 -22.99 -17.27
N ALA A 252 17.43 -23.73 -18.37
CA ALA A 252 16.39 -23.89 -19.38
C ALA A 252 15.14 -24.58 -18.79
N ALA A 253 15.30 -25.61 -17.96
CA ALA A 253 14.19 -26.28 -17.29
C ALA A 253 13.49 -25.36 -16.28
N SER A 254 14.23 -24.59 -15.49
CA SER A 254 13.66 -23.60 -14.57
C SER A 254 12.91 -22.50 -15.29
N VAL A 255 13.48 -21.94 -16.36
CA VAL A 255 12.80 -20.94 -17.21
C VAL A 255 11.55 -21.54 -17.83
N ALA A 256 11.60 -22.79 -18.32
CA ALA A 256 10.43 -23.48 -18.86
C ALA A 256 9.35 -23.69 -17.79
N ILE A 257 9.69 -24.22 -16.61
CA ILE A 257 8.74 -24.43 -15.50
C ILE A 257 8.13 -23.09 -15.05
N THR A 258 8.94 -22.04 -14.87
CA THR A 258 8.45 -20.71 -14.51
C THR A 258 7.55 -20.13 -15.59
N SER A 259 7.92 -20.26 -16.88
CA SER A 259 7.10 -19.77 -17.99
C SER A 259 5.76 -20.50 -18.14
N LEU A 260 5.72 -21.79 -17.81
CA LEU A 260 4.50 -22.60 -17.84
C LEU A 260 3.62 -22.38 -16.60
N ALA A 261 4.22 -22.10 -15.44
CA ALA A 261 3.51 -21.81 -14.20
C ALA A 261 3.08 -20.35 -14.08
N ALA A 262 3.76 -19.42 -14.76
CA ALA A 262 3.47 -17.99 -14.68
C ALA A 262 1.99 -17.67 -15.03
N PRO A 263 1.40 -18.15 -16.14
CA PRO A 263 -0.01 -17.92 -16.44
C PRO A 263 -0.95 -18.43 -15.36
N LEU A 264 -0.65 -19.56 -14.70
CA LEU A 264 -1.49 -20.12 -13.64
C LEU A 264 -1.44 -19.30 -12.34
N VAL A 265 -0.31 -18.65 -12.07
CA VAL A 265 -0.12 -17.78 -10.89
C VAL A 265 -0.60 -16.35 -11.17
N THR A 266 -0.53 -15.89 -12.43
CA THR A 266 -0.98 -14.55 -12.84
C THR A 266 -2.45 -14.52 -13.29
N ALA A 267 -3.08 -15.65 -13.61
CA ALA A 267 -4.47 -15.71 -14.06
C ALA A 267 -5.48 -15.52 -12.93
N SER A 268 -5.09 -15.67 -11.66
CA SER A 268 -5.93 -15.23 -10.55
C SER A 268 -5.85 -13.71 -10.46
N SER A 269 -6.92 -13.01 -10.87
CA SER A 269 -7.10 -11.55 -10.76
C SER A 269 -7.08 -11.01 -9.32
N ASP A 270 -6.80 -11.86 -8.34
CA ASP A 270 -6.98 -11.60 -6.91
C ASP A 270 -5.71 -12.01 -6.15
N ARG A 271 -4.65 -11.21 -6.29
CA ARG A 271 -3.39 -11.41 -5.55
C ARG A 271 -3.66 -11.23 -4.06
N LYS A 272 -3.56 -12.31 -3.30
CA LYS A 272 -3.73 -12.29 -1.83
C LYS A 272 -2.45 -11.83 -1.12
N VAL A 273 -2.46 -10.63 -0.58
CA VAL A 273 -1.44 -10.09 0.33
C VAL A 273 -2.00 -10.01 1.75
N LEU A 274 -1.12 -10.05 2.77
CA LEU A 274 -1.53 -10.05 4.19
C LEU A 274 -2.40 -8.84 4.54
N ARG A 275 -2.12 -7.68 3.93
CA ARG A 275 -2.87 -6.43 4.12
C ARG A 275 -4.33 -6.49 3.67
N ASN A 276 -4.72 -7.46 2.83
CA ASN A 276 -6.11 -7.61 2.39
C ASN A 276 -6.98 -8.31 3.45
N VAL A 277 -6.37 -8.92 4.47
CA VAL A 277 -7.08 -9.70 5.51
C VAL A 277 -7.06 -8.97 6.86
N VAL A 278 -6.12 -8.04 7.07
CA VAL A 278 -6.01 -7.26 8.30
C VAL A 278 -6.91 -6.03 8.20
N VAL A 279 -8.03 -6.05 8.93
CA VAL A 279 -8.95 -4.91 9.01
C VAL A 279 -8.32 -3.79 9.86
N PRO A 280 -8.16 -2.57 9.33
CA PRO A 280 -7.73 -1.42 10.12
C PRO A 280 -8.71 -1.14 11.27
N PRO A 281 -8.23 -0.66 12.44
CA PRO A 281 -9.09 -0.45 13.61
C PRO A 281 -10.07 0.73 13.48
N PHE A 282 -10.10 1.41 12.33
CA PHE A 282 -10.92 2.59 12.10
C PHE A 282 -12.25 2.19 11.43
N ASP A 283 -13.37 2.46 12.10
CA ASP A 283 -14.72 2.31 11.53
C ASP A 283 -15.27 3.68 11.12
N PRO A 284 -15.42 3.97 9.80
CA PRO A 284 -16.01 5.20 9.33
C PRO A 284 -17.48 5.36 9.73
N LYS A 285 -18.20 4.26 10.04
CA LYS A 285 -19.61 4.30 10.45
C LYS A 285 -19.82 4.88 11.85
N ALA A 286 -18.75 5.00 12.64
CA ALA A 286 -18.78 5.67 13.94
C ALA A 286 -18.88 7.20 13.83
N TYR A 287 -18.73 7.77 12.62
CA TYR A 287 -18.75 9.20 12.36
C TYR A 287 -19.97 9.60 11.55
N ILE A 288 -20.49 10.81 11.81
CA ILE A 288 -21.55 11.42 11.00
C ILE A 288 -20.97 11.68 9.60
N THR A 289 -21.63 11.18 8.57
CA THR A 289 -21.16 11.36 7.19
C THR A 289 -21.26 12.82 6.78
N PRO A 290 -20.37 13.31 5.89
CA PRO A 290 -20.45 14.68 5.39
C PRO A 290 -21.87 15.04 4.91
N LEU A 291 -22.47 14.14 4.11
CA LEU A 291 -23.77 14.37 3.49
C LEU A 291 -24.90 14.52 4.51
N ALA A 292 -24.85 13.79 5.64
CA ALA A 292 -25.83 13.96 6.72
C ALA A 292 -25.76 15.35 7.37
N SER A 293 -24.62 16.04 7.27
CA SER A 293 -24.41 17.41 7.73
C SER A 293 -24.69 18.48 6.65
N PHE A 294 -25.09 18.09 5.44
CA PHE A 294 -25.33 19.03 4.32
C PHE A 294 -26.26 20.18 4.71
N ARG A 295 -27.43 19.87 5.29
CA ARG A 295 -28.41 20.88 5.69
C ARG A 295 -27.88 21.86 6.75
N THR A 296 -27.02 21.40 7.65
CA THR A 296 -26.37 22.26 8.66
C THR A 296 -25.46 23.29 8.00
N PHE A 297 -24.69 22.91 6.98
CA PHE A 297 -23.84 23.87 6.27
C PHE A 297 -24.68 24.94 5.56
N VAL A 298 -25.71 24.50 4.83
CA VAL A 298 -26.57 25.39 4.05
C VAL A 298 -27.40 26.34 4.92
N LYS A 299 -27.88 25.89 6.09
CA LYS A 299 -28.77 26.70 6.95
C LYS A 299 -28.04 27.44 8.05
N ASP A 300 -27.19 26.75 8.80
CA ASP A 300 -26.65 27.25 10.06
C ASP A 300 -25.25 27.86 9.87
N LYS A 301 -24.54 27.50 8.79
CA LYS A 301 -23.16 27.94 8.51
C LYS A 301 -23.01 28.72 7.20
N LYS A 302 -24.11 29.21 6.64
CA LYS A 302 -24.12 29.85 5.32
C LYS A 302 -23.14 31.03 5.19
N ASP A 303 -22.99 31.82 6.25
CA ASP A 303 -22.14 33.01 6.28
C ASP A 303 -20.85 32.81 7.10
N ASP A 304 -20.70 31.64 7.74
CA ASP A 304 -19.52 31.30 8.53
C ASP A 304 -18.39 30.92 7.58
N THR A 305 -17.20 31.52 7.74
CA THR A 305 -16.01 31.09 7.01
C THR A 305 -15.52 29.79 7.64
N LEU A 306 -15.74 28.68 6.94
CA LEU A 306 -15.38 27.34 7.41
C LEU A 306 -13.86 27.14 7.36
N PHE A 307 -13.26 27.50 6.23
CA PHE A 307 -11.82 27.45 6.03
C PHE A 307 -11.42 28.33 4.83
N VAL A 308 -10.14 28.67 4.78
CA VAL A 308 -9.53 29.45 3.69
C VAL A 308 -8.68 28.54 2.84
N VAL A 309 -8.82 28.63 1.52
CA VAL A 309 -8.06 27.83 0.55
C VAL A 309 -7.19 28.73 -0.30
N LYS A 310 -5.91 28.41 -0.40
CA LYS A 310 -4.94 29.08 -1.26
C LYS A 310 -4.56 28.20 -2.43
N GLY A 311 -4.46 28.79 -3.62
CA GLY A 311 -4.02 28.09 -4.84
C GLY A 311 -5.07 27.13 -5.44
N LEU A 312 -6.36 27.29 -5.11
CA LEU A 312 -7.43 26.52 -5.73
C LEU A 312 -7.60 26.95 -7.20
N PRO A 313 -7.40 26.07 -8.20
CA PRO A 313 -7.61 26.42 -9.58
C PRO A 313 -9.07 26.79 -9.86
N ARG A 314 -9.28 27.55 -10.94
CA ARG A 314 -10.63 27.87 -11.41
C ARG A 314 -11.43 26.58 -11.68
N ASP A 315 -12.68 26.55 -11.23
CA ASP A 315 -13.63 25.44 -11.37
C ASP A 315 -13.22 24.14 -10.64
N ALA A 316 -12.16 24.17 -9.83
CA ALA A 316 -11.75 23.05 -9.00
C ALA A 316 -12.62 22.93 -7.75
N ARG A 317 -12.71 21.70 -7.22
CA ARG A 317 -13.52 21.37 -6.05
C ARG A 317 -12.65 20.97 -4.88
N VAL A 318 -13.05 21.39 -3.68
CA VAL A 318 -12.52 20.88 -2.42
C VAL A 318 -13.41 19.72 -1.99
N ARG A 319 -12.90 18.50 -2.01
CA ARG A 319 -13.65 17.33 -1.57
C ARG A 319 -13.64 17.24 -0.05
N LEU A 320 -14.79 16.93 0.55
CA LEU A 320 -14.88 16.57 1.97
C LEU A 320 -14.99 15.05 2.16
N GLY A 321 -15.72 14.36 1.28
CA GLY A 321 -15.72 12.90 1.27
C GLY A 321 -16.59 12.29 0.16
N ALA A 322 -16.27 11.05 -0.20
CA ALA A 322 -17.08 10.24 -1.12
C ALA A 322 -17.71 9.05 -0.38
N LEU A 323 -19.00 8.84 -0.66
CA LEU A 323 -19.90 7.88 -0.02
C LEU A 323 -20.33 6.87 -1.07
N ASP A 324 -20.11 5.59 -0.82
CA ASP A 324 -20.29 4.52 -1.80
C ASP A 324 -21.28 3.43 -1.36
N THR A 325 -21.94 3.60 -0.22
CA THR A 325 -22.86 2.59 0.35
C THR A 325 -24.16 3.23 0.81
N PHE A 326 -25.30 2.63 0.48
CA PHE A 326 -26.62 3.12 0.91
C PHE A 326 -27.35 2.04 1.70
N ASN A 327 -27.87 2.39 2.88
CA ASN A 327 -28.49 1.44 3.81
C ASN A 327 -29.99 1.69 4.05
N GLY A 328 -30.66 2.45 3.18
CA GLY A 328 -32.06 2.83 3.36
C GLY A 328 -32.28 4.07 4.22
N THR A 329 -31.36 4.40 5.13
CA THR A 329 -31.47 5.60 5.98
C THR A 329 -30.50 6.69 5.55
N ASN A 330 -29.23 6.34 5.33
CA ASN A 330 -28.16 7.27 4.96
C ASN A 330 -27.26 6.68 3.87
N TYR A 331 -26.62 7.56 3.11
CA TYR A 331 -25.46 7.25 2.28
C TYR A 331 -24.20 7.35 3.16
N ASN A 332 -23.42 6.27 3.18
CA ASN A 332 -22.30 6.02 4.09
C ASN A 332 -21.05 5.57 3.34
N MET A 333 -19.97 5.43 4.10
CA MET A 333 -18.73 4.77 3.69
C MET A 333 -18.68 3.39 4.33
N ASP A 334 -18.35 2.35 3.56
CA ASP A 334 -18.16 1.00 4.11
C ASP A 334 -16.65 0.64 4.14
N PRO A 335 -16.14 0.02 5.23
CA PRO A 335 -14.79 -0.51 5.27
C PRO A 335 -14.44 -1.49 4.14
N ASN A 336 -15.45 -2.18 3.60
CA ASN A 336 -15.35 -3.13 2.48
C ASN A 336 -15.81 -2.51 1.15
N GLY A 337 -15.89 -1.19 1.07
CA GLY A 337 -16.33 -0.45 -0.12
C GLY A 337 -15.26 -0.37 -1.21
N SER A 338 -15.29 0.73 -1.97
CA SER A 338 -14.32 1.03 -3.03
C SER A 338 -12.87 1.18 -2.54
N GLY A 339 -12.65 1.23 -1.22
CA GLY A 339 -11.36 1.10 -0.55
C GLY A 339 -11.53 1.04 0.96
N SER A 340 -10.43 0.82 1.69
CA SER A 340 -10.41 0.80 3.16
C SER A 340 -9.63 1.98 3.71
N PHE A 341 -10.07 2.49 4.87
CA PHE A 341 -9.35 3.52 5.59
C PHE A 341 -8.11 2.94 6.24
N SER A 342 -6.95 3.48 5.89
CA SER A 342 -5.67 3.07 6.46
C SER A 342 -4.99 4.27 7.11
N LYS A 343 -4.22 4.03 8.16
CA LYS A 343 -3.46 5.12 8.80
C LYS A 343 -2.44 5.65 7.80
N VAL A 344 -2.31 6.97 7.67
CA VAL A 344 -1.29 7.56 6.79
C VAL A 344 0.09 7.37 7.40
N GLY A 345 0.99 6.71 6.65
CA GLY A 345 2.37 6.47 7.05
C GLY A 345 3.29 7.58 6.58
N ASP A 346 3.29 7.80 5.26
CA ASP A 346 3.93 8.94 4.63
C ASP A 346 2.87 9.94 4.13
N THR A 347 2.88 11.13 4.71
CA THR A 347 1.98 12.23 4.36
C THR A 347 2.33 12.89 3.02
N GLU A 348 3.59 12.78 2.56
CA GLU A 348 4.04 13.44 1.33
C GLU A 348 3.72 12.63 0.07
N SER A 349 3.45 11.33 0.20
CA SER A 349 3.31 10.40 -0.93
C SER A 349 2.04 9.56 -0.91
N ILE A 350 0.92 10.12 -0.46
CA ILE A 350 -0.39 9.44 -0.39
C ILE A 350 -0.87 9.04 -1.79
N ASN A 351 -1.48 7.86 -1.96
CA ASN A 351 -2.16 7.45 -3.20
C ASN A 351 -1.31 7.47 -4.50
N THR A 352 0.01 7.62 -4.40
CA THR A 352 0.93 7.80 -5.54
C THR A 352 1.04 6.57 -6.45
N LEU A 353 0.70 5.39 -5.93
CA LEU A 353 0.78 4.12 -6.65
C LEU A 353 -0.55 3.64 -7.23
N ALA A 354 -1.67 4.29 -6.91
CA ALA A 354 -3.00 3.73 -7.17
C ALA A 354 -3.46 3.76 -8.63
N ASP A 355 -2.70 4.37 -9.55
CA ASP A 355 -3.26 4.65 -10.88
C ASP A 355 -2.21 4.81 -12.00
N THR A 356 -1.24 3.89 -12.07
CA THR A 356 -0.27 3.87 -13.19
C THR A 356 -0.89 3.48 -14.54
N SER A 357 -2.20 3.16 -14.57
CA SER A 357 -2.94 2.74 -15.76
C SER A 357 -3.89 3.81 -16.32
N SER A 358 -4.08 4.94 -15.65
CA SER A 358 -4.92 6.01 -16.20
C SER A 358 -4.24 6.59 -17.44
N VAL A 359 -5.00 6.69 -18.53
CA VAL A 359 -4.52 7.28 -19.80
C VAL A 359 -4.86 8.76 -19.91
N VAL A 360 -5.54 9.31 -18.91
CA VAL A 360 -5.98 10.71 -18.90
C VAL A 360 -4.88 11.57 -18.26
N PRO A 361 -4.41 12.62 -18.94
CA PRO A 361 -3.49 13.58 -18.35
C PRO A 361 -4.05 14.20 -17.07
N THR A 362 -3.17 14.57 -16.14
CA THR A 362 -3.55 15.25 -14.90
C THR A 362 -3.03 16.67 -14.89
N ASN A 363 -3.79 17.57 -14.26
CA ASN A 363 -3.37 18.90 -13.89
C ASN A 363 -2.97 18.86 -12.41
N ASP A 364 -1.67 18.79 -12.15
CA ASP A 364 -1.16 18.68 -10.80
C ASP A 364 -1.02 20.09 -10.18
N TYR A 365 -1.53 20.26 -8.96
CA TYR A 365 -1.44 21.52 -8.21
C TYR A 365 -1.38 21.26 -6.71
N SER A 366 -1.03 22.29 -5.94
CA SER A 366 -1.03 22.24 -4.47
C SER A 366 -1.99 23.29 -3.93
N ILE A 367 -2.82 22.90 -2.97
CA ILE A 367 -3.66 23.82 -2.20
C ILE A 367 -3.18 23.90 -0.76
N GLY A 368 -3.23 25.09 -0.19
CA GLY A 368 -3.06 25.31 1.26
C GLY A 368 -4.42 25.54 1.89
N ILE A 369 -4.73 24.84 2.98
CA ILE A 369 -6.00 24.96 3.70
C ILE A 369 -5.73 25.37 5.14
N THR A 370 -6.37 26.45 5.57
CA THR A 370 -6.36 26.91 6.96
C THR A 370 -7.78 26.84 7.53
N ILE A 371 -7.94 26.08 8.61
CA ILE A 371 -9.23 25.85 9.26
C ILE A 371 -9.63 27.06 10.10
N GLU A 372 -10.85 27.55 9.87
CA GLU A 372 -11.47 28.64 10.63
C GLU A 372 -12.59 28.08 11.52
N ASP A 373 -13.85 28.17 11.08
CA ASP A 373 -15.00 27.74 11.88
C ASP A 373 -15.52 26.34 11.51
N TYR A 374 -14.82 25.63 10.61
CA TYR A 374 -15.10 24.22 10.32
C TYR A 374 -14.81 23.33 11.53
N GLN A 375 -15.80 22.55 11.94
CA GLN A 375 -15.66 21.53 12.98
C GLN A 375 -16.10 20.18 12.40
N GLY A 376 -15.17 19.24 12.32
CA GLY A 376 -15.44 17.92 11.77
C GLY A 376 -14.23 17.01 11.80
N TYR A 377 -14.48 15.74 11.51
CA TYR A 377 -13.45 14.71 11.43
C TYR A 377 -12.93 14.52 10.01
N PHE A 378 -13.72 14.91 9.01
CA PHE A 378 -13.33 14.83 7.60
C PHE A 378 -12.38 15.95 7.27
N VAL A 379 -11.29 15.63 6.57
CA VAL A 379 -10.25 16.60 6.21
C VAL A 379 -10.51 17.04 4.76
N PRO A 380 -10.82 18.33 4.53
CA PRO A 380 -10.92 18.90 3.18
C PRO A 380 -9.68 18.58 2.34
N GLY A 381 -9.90 18.15 1.09
CA GLY A 381 -8.83 17.71 0.19
C GLY A 381 -9.17 17.94 -1.28
N GLY A 382 -8.39 17.31 -2.16
CA GLY A 382 -8.59 17.38 -3.60
C GLY A 382 -9.45 16.24 -4.14
N ARG A 383 -9.60 16.21 -5.47
CA ARG A 383 -10.26 15.09 -6.16
C ARG A 383 -9.41 13.82 -6.19
N LYS A 384 -8.08 13.98 -6.28
CA LYS A 384 -7.11 12.89 -6.19
C LYS A 384 -5.92 13.39 -5.41
N THR A 385 -5.89 13.04 -4.13
CA THR A 385 -4.94 13.53 -3.15
C THR A 385 -3.68 12.68 -3.21
N THR A 386 -2.57 13.30 -3.63
CA THR A 386 -1.26 12.64 -3.73
C THR A 386 -0.33 12.96 -2.55
N GLY A 387 -0.74 13.88 -1.68
CA GLY A 387 -0.03 14.24 -0.46
C GLY A 387 -0.90 15.15 0.41
N LEU A 388 -0.73 15.06 1.73
CA LEU A 388 -1.48 15.81 2.73
C LEU A 388 -0.56 16.05 3.95
N ALA A 389 0.11 17.19 3.98
CA ALA A 389 1.10 17.53 5.00
C ALA A 389 0.62 18.66 5.90
N PHE A 390 0.49 18.38 7.20
CA PHE A 390 0.19 19.40 8.21
C PHE A 390 1.42 20.25 8.51
N ASP A 391 1.23 21.57 8.62
CA ASP A 391 2.32 22.52 8.94
C ASP A 391 2.96 22.19 10.29
N GLN A 392 2.14 21.69 11.22
CA GLN A 392 2.58 21.13 12.50
C GLN A 392 2.42 19.60 12.47
N SER A 393 3.51 18.90 12.14
CA SER A 393 3.54 17.43 12.07
C SER A 393 3.19 16.73 13.38
N ALA A 394 3.37 17.40 14.52
CA ALA A 394 2.99 16.90 15.84
C ALA A 394 1.56 17.30 16.27
N SER A 395 0.76 17.91 15.39
CA SER A 395 -0.63 18.25 15.70
C SER A 395 -1.46 17.00 15.99
N ALA A 396 -2.47 17.15 16.85
CA ALA A 396 -3.40 16.05 17.16
C ALA A 396 -4.07 15.53 15.88
N ALA A 397 -4.42 16.43 14.95
CA ALA A 397 -5.02 16.09 13.67
C ALA A 397 -4.10 15.20 12.80
N ALA A 398 -2.84 15.58 12.65
CA ALA A 398 -1.86 14.78 11.90
C ALA A 398 -1.68 13.38 12.49
N SER A 399 -1.58 13.27 13.82
CA SER A 399 -1.39 11.97 14.50
C SER A 399 -2.55 10.98 14.32
N GLY A 400 -3.74 11.53 14.07
CA GLY A 400 -4.99 10.79 13.95
C GLY A 400 -5.46 10.56 12.52
N LEU A 401 -4.63 10.85 11.52
CA LEU A 401 -5.01 10.84 10.10
C LEU A 401 -5.13 9.43 9.52
N TYR A 402 -6.29 9.16 8.92
CA TYR A 402 -6.61 8.00 8.13
C TYR A 402 -7.02 8.45 6.73
N PHE A 403 -6.67 7.65 5.73
CA PHE A 403 -6.99 7.92 4.33
C PHE A 403 -7.54 6.67 3.66
N ASN A 404 -8.59 6.85 2.88
CA ASN A 404 -9.13 5.82 2.00
C ASN A 404 -8.80 6.19 0.56
N ALA A 405 -7.86 5.44 -0.04
CA ALA A 405 -7.41 5.65 -1.42
C ALA A 405 -8.50 5.39 -2.48
N GLY A 406 -9.47 4.53 -2.18
CA GLY A 406 -10.57 4.20 -3.10
C GLY A 406 -11.57 5.34 -3.23
N THR A 407 -11.91 5.97 -2.09
CA THR A 407 -12.83 7.12 -2.03
C THR A 407 -12.12 8.48 -2.05
N ASP A 408 -10.79 8.49 -2.00
CA ASP A 408 -9.93 9.66 -1.84
C ASP A 408 -10.46 10.59 -0.73
N THR A 409 -10.72 9.96 0.43
CA THR A 409 -11.33 10.61 1.59
C THR A 409 -10.39 10.52 2.79
N ALA A 410 -10.11 11.66 3.41
CA ALA A 410 -9.26 11.79 4.58
C ALA A 410 -10.12 12.02 5.84
N VAL A 411 -9.78 11.34 6.95
CA VAL A 411 -10.44 11.50 8.25
C VAL A 411 -9.38 11.57 9.34
N THR A 412 -9.52 12.51 10.28
CA THR A 412 -8.74 12.56 11.51
C THR A 412 -9.60 12.12 12.69
N THR A 413 -9.13 11.14 13.47
CA THR A 413 -9.80 10.69 14.71
C THR A 413 -9.78 11.73 15.85
N LYS A 414 -8.96 12.77 15.72
CA LYS A 414 -8.87 13.87 16.69
C LYS A 414 -9.68 15.10 16.30
N GLY A 415 -10.29 15.08 15.11
CA GLY A 415 -10.97 16.25 14.54
C GLY A 415 -10.01 17.31 14.05
N LEU A 416 -10.55 18.29 13.33
CA LEU A 416 -9.87 19.53 12.98
C LEU A 416 -10.31 20.65 13.94
N SER A 417 -9.38 21.55 14.26
CA SER A 417 -9.58 22.71 15.12
C SER A 417 -9.21 24.00 14.40
N LYS A 418 -9.79 25.11 14.85
CA LYS A 418 -9.46 26.45 14.35
C LYS A 418 -7.95 26.71 14.44
N GLY A 419 -7.36 27.16 13.35
CA GLY A 419 -5.93 27.42 13.21
C GLY A 419 -5.10 26.22 12.72
N ASP A 420 -5.69 25.02 12.59
CA ASP A 420 -5.03 23.92 11.90
C ASP A 420 -4.78 24.32 10.43
N SER A 421 -3.54 24.13 9.97
CA SER A 421 -3.12 24.47 8.61
C SER A 421 -2.32 23.33 8.01
N TYR A 422 -2.59 23.06 6.73
CA TYR A 422 -1.97 21.96 5.99
C TYR A 422 -1.97 22.24 4.48
N SER A 423 -1.09 21.55 3.78
CA SER A 423 -1.03 21.54 2.32
C SER A 423 -1.53 20.20 1.77
N VAL A 424 -2.19 20.25 0.61
CA VAL A 424 -2.69 19.09 -0.11
C VAL A 424 -2.13 19.14 -1.53
N GLN A 425 -1.43 18.08 -1.92
CA GLN A 425 -0.99 17.87 -3.30
C GLN A 425 -2.10 17.13 -4.03
N VAL A 426 -2.53 17.67 -5.18
CA VAL A 426 -3.67 17.17 -5.94
C VAL A 426 -3.23 16.88 -7.36
N SER A 427 -3.58 15.69 -7.85
CA SER A 427 -3.35 15.29 -9.24
C SER A 427 -4.69 15.15 -9.96
N ASP A 428 -5.26 16.27 -10.42
CA ASP A 428 -6.64 16.30 -10.90
C ASP A 428 -6.74 15.85 -12.37
N PRO A 429 -7.45 14.75 -12.69
CA PRO A 429 -7.62 14.31 -14.07
C PRO A 429 -8.31 15.37 -14.91
N VAL A 430 -7.77 15.62 -16.11
CA VAL A 430 -8.39 16.55 -17.07
C VAL A 430 -9.83 16.11 -17.35
N LYS A 431 -10.77 17.06 -17.25
CA LYS A 431 -12.18 16.82 -17.56
C LYS A 431 -12.33 16.43 -19.02
N LEU A 432 -12.86 15.22 -19.25
CA LEU A 432 -13.17 14.74 -20.58
C LEU A 432 -14.57 15.19 -21.01
N GLU A 433 -14.69 15.57 -22.27
CA GLU A 433 -15.97 15.92 -22.89
C GLU A 433 -16.82 14.67 -23.14
N HIS A 434 -18.13 14.85 -23.26
CA HIS A 434 -19.07 13.75 -23.48
C HIS A 434 -18.66 12.83 -24.65
N GLY A 435 -18.33 13.41 -25.80
CA GLY A 435 -17.91 12.65 -26.98
C GLY A 435 -16.59 11.88 -26.82
N GLN A 436 -15.75 12.25 -25.85
CA GLN A 436 -14.55 11.50 -25.50
C GLN A 436 -14.84 10.36 -24.54
N LEU A 437 -15.92 10.45 -23.73
CA LEU A 437 -16.31 9.40 -22.79
C LEU A 437 -17.04 8.23 -23.47
N THR A 438 -17.64 8.45 -24.64
CA THR A 438 -18.33 7.39 -25.41
C THR A 438 -17.42 6.24 -25.84
N GLN A 439 -16.10 6.45 -25.88
CA GLN A 439 -15.11 5.42 -26.24
C GLN A 439 -14.70 4.52 -25.07
N TYR A 440 -15.16 4.81 -23.84
CA TYR A 440 -14.79 4.08 -22.63
C TYR A 440 -16.01 3.39 -22.03
N ASP A 441 -15.84 2.13 -21.64
CA ASP A 441 -16.79 1.41 -20.80
C ASP A 441 -16.70 1.86 -19.34
N PHE A 442 -17.68 1.45 -18.52
CA PHE A 442 -17.60 1.63 -17.08
C PHE A 442 -16.57 0.71 -16.45
N ALA A 443 -15.93 1.18 -15.37
CA ALA A 443 -14.95 0.40 -14.63
C ALA A 443 -15.62 -0.80 -13.95
N LYS A 444 -14.95 -1.96 -13.95
CA LYS A 444 -15.44 -3.17 -13.26
C LYS A 444 -15.05 -3.14 -11.79
N ILE A 445 -15.69 -2.27 -11.02
CA ILE A 445 -15.47 -2.12 -9.58
C ILE A 445 -16.66 -2.71 -8.82
N THR A 446 -16.38 -3.56 -7.82
CA THR A 446 -17.39 -4.06 -6.90
C THR A 446 -17.66 -3.02 -5.82
N LEU A 447 -18.89 -2.53 -5.74
CA LEU A 447 -19.37 -1.65 -4.67
C LEU A 447 -20.34 -2.41 -3.75
N PRO A 448 -20.43 -2.09 -2.45
CA PRO A 448 -21.35 -2.75 -1.52
C PRO A 448 -22.80 -2.52 -1.91
N ASP A 449 -23.64 -3.55 -1.94
CA ASP A 449 -25.02 -3.43 -2.42
C ASP A 449 -25.80 -2.30 -1.74
N ALA A 450 -26.60 -1.58 -2.54
CA ALA A 450 -27.52 -0.58 -2.02
C ALA A 450 -28.76 -1.29 -1.45
N VAL A 451 -28.98 -1.15 -0.14
CA VAL A 451 -30.05 -1.83 0.59
C VAL A 451 -31.23 -0.87 0.78
N GLU A 452 -32.46 -1.43 0.83
CA GLU A 452 -33.69 -0.67 1.08
C GLU A 452 -33.96 0.46 0.07
N VAL A 453 -33.49 0.31 -1.17
CA VAL A 453 -33.75 1.26 -2.26
C VAL A 453 -35.24 1.23 -2.64
N PRO A 454 -35.94 2.38 -2.73
CA PRO A 454 -37.33 2.42 -3.16
C PRO A 454 -37.53 1.84 -4.58
N PRO A 455 -38.57 1.03 -4.83
CA PRO A 455 -38.82 0.47 -6.16
C PRO A 455 -38.95 1.51 -7.28
N VAL A 456 -39.45 2.71 -6.95
CA VAL A 456 -39.60 3.83 -7.91
C VAL A 456 -38.26 4.25 -8.53
N VAL A 457 -37.15 4.10 -7.80
CA VAL A 457 -35.81 4.38 -8.32
C VAL A 457 -35.51 3.47 -9.51
N GLY A 458 -35.78 2.17 -9.37
CA GLY A 458 -35.53 1.20 -10.42
C GLY A 458 -36.43 1.39 -11.63
N SER A 459 -37.73 1.65 -11.41
CA SER A 459 -38.65 1.91 -12.53
C SER A 459 -38.24 3.16 -13.30
N GLN A 460 -37.97 4.29 -12.62
CA GLN A 460 -37.55 5.52 -13.30
C GLN A 460 -36.18 5.40 -13.95
N ALA A 461 -35.22 4.67 -13.35
CA ALA A 461 -33.92 4.44 -13.97
C ALA A 461 -34.05 3.70 -15.31
N ASN A 462 -34.90 2.68 -15.38
CA ASN A 462 -35.14 1.94 -16.62
C ASN A 462 -35.87 2.80 -17.66
N ASP A 463 -36.90 3.56 -17.23
CA ASP A 463 -37.68 4.42 -18.14
C ASP A 463 -36.83 5.55 -18.73
N LEU A 464 -36.03 6.23 -17.89
CA LEU A 464 -35.19 7.37 -18.30
C LEU A 464 -34.01 6.97 -19.18
N SER A 465 -33.60 5.70 -19.16
CA SER A 465 -32.41 5.21 -19.87
C SER A 465 -32.73 4.28 -21.04
N ALA A 466 -34.01 4.01 -21.30
CA ALA A 466 -34.46 3.03 -22.30
C ALA A 466 -33.95 3.31 -23.72
N ASP A 467 -33.93 4.59 -24.12
CA ASP A 467 -33.58 5.03 -25.47
C ASP A 467 -32.16 5.60 -25.58
N ALA A 468 -31.33 5.43 -24.56
CA ALA A 468 -29.95 5.91 -24.53
C ALA A 468 -29.07 5.19 -25.57
N PRO A 469 -28.48 5.91 -26.57
CA PRO A 469 -27.66 5.28 -27.60
C PRO A 469 -26.36 4.66 -27.06
N THR A 470 -25.75 5.30 -26.06
CA THR A 470 -24.50 4.86 -25.44
C THR A 470 -24.61 4.73 -23.93
N ALA A 471 -23.62 4.10 -23.31
CA ALA A 471 -23.54 3.94 -21.86
C ALA A 471 -23.49 5.30 -21.12
N ILE A 472 -22.70 6.25 -21.63
CA ILE A 472 -22.64 7.61 -21.07
C ILE A 472 -23.95 8.38 -21.28
N ASP A 473 -24.69 8.12 -22.37
CA ASP A 473 -26.00 8.75 -22.58
C ASP A 473 -27.00 8.37 -21.48
N ARG A 474 -26.93 7.14 -20.94
CA ARG A 474 -27.77 6.75 -19.79
C ARG A 474 -27.50 7.65 -18.58
N VAL A 475 -26.22 7.96 -18.33
CA VAL A 475 -25.82 8.84 -17.23
C VAL A 475 -26.32 10.27 -17.47
N ARG A 476 -26.10 10.80 -18.68
CA ARG A 476 -26.49 12.17 -19.05
C ARG A 476 -28.00 12.35 -19.13
N GLN A 477 -28.77 11.34 -19.52
CA GLN A 477 -30.23 11.42 -19.55
C GLN A 477 -30.81 11.48 -18.13
N ILE A 478 -30.29 10.68 -17.20
CA ILE A 478 -30.69 10.74 -15.79
C ILE A 478 -30.28 12.08 -15.17
N GLU A 479 -29.05 12.53 -15.40
CA GLU A 479 -28.57 13.86 -14.96
C GLU A 479 -29.49 14.98 -15.47
N ALA A 480 -29.74 15.01 -16.78
CA ALA A 480 -30.58 16.01 -17.42
C ALA A 480 -32.05 15.95 -16.95
N HIS A 481 -32.54 14.79 -16.51
CA HIS A 481 -33.88 14.68 -15.94
C HIS A 481 -34.02 15.54 -14.68
N PHE A 482 -33.07 15.43 -13.74
CA PHE A 482 -33.07 16.24 -12.52
C PHE A 482 -32.89 17.73 -12.86
N GLN A 483 -31.93 18.08 -13.72
CA GLN A 483 -31.69 19.48 -14.11
C GLN A 483 -32.92 20.14 -14.78
N LYS A 484 -33.68 19.38 -15.59
CA LYS A 484 -34.82 19.94 -16.36
C LYS A 484 -36.15 19.91 -15.60
N THR A 485 -36.36 18.94 -14.72
CA THR A 485 -37.66 18.70 -14.08
C THR A 485 -37.63 18.88 -12.56
N GLY A 486 -36.45 18.99 -11.96
CA GLY A 486 -36.26 19.34 -10.56
C GLY A 486 -36.76 20.76 -10.26
N ALA A 487 -37.21 20.96 -9.02
CA ALA A 487 -37.36 22.30 -8.45
C ALA A 487 -36.38 22.44 -7.28
N PHE A 488 -35.38 23.30 -7.44
CA PHE A 488 -34.37 23.50 -6.41
C PHE A 488 -34.95 24.21 -5.17
N SER A 489 -34.71 23.65 -3.99
CA SER A 489 -34.93 24.33 -2.72
C SER A 489 -34.15 23.67 -1.57
N ASN A 490 -33.39 24.52 -0.88
CA ASN A 490 -32.74 24.25 0.40
C ASN A 490 -33.69 24.40 1.61
N GLY A 491 -34.97 24.66 1.37
CA GLY A 491 -35.95 24.87 2.44
C GLY A 491 -35.67 26.09 3.31
N LEU A 492 -35.02 27.12 2.74
CA LEU A 492 -34.74 28.41 3.37
C LEU A 492 -35.95 29.34 3.23
N VAL A 493 -37.03 29.04 3.97
CA VAL A 493 -38.31 29.76 3.86
C VAL A 493 -38.19 31.25 4.17
N THR A 494 -37.31 31.61 5.10
CA THR A 494 -36.99 33.00 5.44
C THR A 494 -36.35 33.77 4.29
N GLU A 495 -35.76 33.07 3.32
CA GLU A 495 -35.14 33.64 2.11
C GLU A 495 -36.04 33.47 0.87
N GLY A 496 -37.33 33.14 1.07
CA GLY A 496 -38.31 33.01 0.01
C GLY A 496 -38.31 31.67 -0.74
N GLN A 497 -37.53 30.69 -0.30
CA GLN A 497 -37.56 29.34 -0.88
C GLN A 497 -38.76 28.53 -0.39
N LEU A 498 -39.23 27.59 -1.20
CA LEU A 498 -40.30 26.67 -0.82
C LEU A 498 -39.84 25.71 0.30
N PRO A 499 -40.69 25.32 1.25
CA PRO A 499 -40.29 24.39 2.31
C PRO A 499 -39.89 23.02 1.72
N SER A 500 -38.64 22.61 1.94
CA SER A 500 -38.08 21.33 1.50
C SER A 500 -37.59 20.52 2.70
N VAL A 501 -37.97 19.24 2.77
CA VAL A 501 -37.56 18.32 3.84
C VAL A 501 -36.13 17.85 3.58
N SER A 502 -35.27 17.92 4.60
CA SER A 502 -33.87 17.46 4.55
C SER A 502 -33.74 15.94 4.58
N GLY A 503 -32.53 15.45 4.32
CA GLY A 503 -32.19 14.04 4.44
C GLY A 503 -32.36 13.30 3.12
N HIS A 504 -31.89 12.06 3.11
CA HIS A 504 -31.84 11.23 1.91
C HIS A 504 -32.20 9.77 2.20
N SER A 505 -33.08 9.54 3.18
CA SER A 505 -33.62 8.20 3.46
C SER A 505 -34.46 7.66 2.31
N SER A 506 -34.64 6.35 2.26
CA SER A 506 -35.48 5.64 1.30
C SER A 506 -36.88 6.26 1.20
N SER A 507 -37.49 6.61 2.33
CA SER A 507 -38.77 7.33 2.36
C SER A 507 -38.68 8.72 1.74
N ARG A 508 -37.63 9.48 2.04
CA ARG A 508 -37.43 10.83 1.49
C ARG A 508 -37.18 10.82 -0.02
N ILE A 509 -36.38 9.87 -0.52
CA ILE A 509 -36.12 9.66 -1.95
C ILE A 509 -37.39 9.22 -2.67
N ARG A 510 -38.15 8.27 -2.11
CA ARG A 510 -39.46 7.89 -2.66
C ARG A 510 -40.38 9.10 -2.80
N ASN A 511 -40.53 9.88 -1.72
CA ASN A 511 -41.40 11.05 -1.71
C ASN A 511 -40.97 12.11 -2.73
N LEU A 512 -39.65 12.31 -2.92
CA LEU A 512 -39.12 13.18 -3.95
C LEU A 512 -39.56 12.72 -5.34
N LEU A 513 -39.25 11.47 -5.70
CA LEU A 513 -39.43 10.93 -7.04
C LEU A 513 -40.90 10.72 -7.43
N THR A 514 -41.79 10.55 -6.45
CA THR A 514 -43.25 10.44 -6.69
C THR A 514 -44.00 11.76 -6.55
N ALA A 515 -43.32 12.84 -6.16
CA ALA A 515 -43.97 14.14 -6.04
C ALA A 515 -44.34 14.69 -7.42
N LYS A 516 -45.40 15.52 -7.46
CA LYS A 516 -45.78 16.25 -8.69
C LYS A 516 -44.65 17.17 -9.18
N GLN A 517 -43.90 17.74 -8.25
CA GLN A 517 -42.70 18.54 -8.48
C GLN A 517 -41.62 17.99 -7.56
N MET A 518 -40.45 17.66 -8.11
CA MET A 518 -39.33 17.12 -7.34
C MET A 518 -38.62 18.24 -6.58
N LEU A 519 -39.24 18.72 -5.49
CA LEU A 519 -38.66 19.76 -4.64
C LEU A 519 -37.53 19.19 -3.76
N GLY A 520 -36.30 19.63 -4.01
CA GLY A 520 -35.11 19.12 -3.33
C GLY A 520 -33.86 19.96 -3.63
N ASP A 521 -32.73 19.50 -3.13
CA ASP A 521 -31.42 20.11 -3.33
C ASP A 521 -30.37 19.05 -3.73
N ASP A 522 -29.11 19.46 -3.80
CA ASP A 522 -27.96 18.61 -4.15
C ASP A 522 -27.94 17.29 -3.38
N GLU A 523 -28.29 17.30 -2.08
CA GLU A 523 -28.29 16.09 -1.26
C GLU A 523 -29.24 15.04 -1.86
N GLN A 524 -30.48 15.44 -2.18
CA GLN A 524 -31.47 14.47 -2.62
C GLN A 524 -31.35 14.12 -4.11
N TYR A 525 -30.91 15.05 -4.95
CA TYR A 525 -30.67 14.80 -6.38
C TYR A 525 -29.44 13.91 -6.60
N ALA A 526 -28.33 14.16 -5.91
CA ALA A 526 -27.14 13.31 -6.01
C ALA A 526 -27.41 11.88 -5.55
N VAL A 527 -28.13 11.70 -4.43
CA VAL A 527 -28.50 10.37 -3.94
C VAL A 527 -29.45 9.67 -4.91
N SER A 528 -30.46 10.36 -5.42
CA SER A 528 -31.42 9.76 -6.36
C SER A 528 -30.75 9.35 -7.66
N MET A 529 -29.94 10.22 -8.26
CA MET A 529 -29.16 9.91 -9.47
C MET A 529 -28.22 8.73 -9.22
N SER A 530 -27.45 8.73 -8.12
CA SER A 530 -26.53 7.62 -7.83
C SER A 530 -27.30 6.30 -7.67
N LEU A 531 -28.41 6.27 -6.94
CA LEU A 531 -29.19 5.04 -6.77
C LEU A 531 -29.79 4.52 -8.09
N MET A 532 -30.23 5.42 -8.98
CA MET A 532 -30.69 5.06 -10.33
C MET A 532 -29.56 4.44 -11.16
N LEU A 533 -28.38 5.05 -11.15
CA LEU A 533 -27.20 4.53 -11.86
C LEU A 533 -26.78 3.15 -11.34
N ARG A 534 -26.74 2.99 -10.01
CA ARG A 534 -26.43 1.71 -9.38
C ARG A 534 -27.43 0.62 -9.73
N HIS A 535 -28.72 0.96 -9.85
CA HIS A 535 -29.74 0.00 -10.32
C HIS A 535 -29.46 -0.50 -11.74
N LEU A 536 -28.92 0.35 -12.61
CA LEU A 536 -28.51 0.01 -13.97
C LEU A 536 -27.15 -0.71 -14.04
N GLY A 537 -26.54 -1.05 -12.91
CA GLY A 537 -25.21 -1.67 -12.83
C GLY A 537 -24.06 -0.71 -13.12
N ILE A 538 -24.30 0.60 -13.12
CA ILE A 538 -23.29 1.63 -13.34
C ILE A 538 -22.61 1.95 -12.00
N PRO A 539 -21.28 1.83 -11.87
CA PRO A 539 -20.58 2.09 -10.61
C PRO A 539 -20.58 3.58 -10.30
N SER A 540 -21.43 3.99 -9.35
CA SER A 540 -21.54 5.38 -8.91
C SER A 540 -21.45 5.56 -7.40
N ARG A 541 -21.00 6.75 -7.00
CA ARG A 541 -20.89 7.19 -5.60
C ARG A 541 -21.32 8.64 -5.46
N VAL A 542 -21.78 9.01 -4.27
CA VAL A 542 -22.13 10.40 -3.95
C VAL A 542 -20.92 11.06 -3.30
N VAL A 543 -20.59 12.27 -3.74
CA VAL A 543 -19.49 13.04 -3.18
C VAL A 543 -20.04 14.34 -2.65
N MET A 544 -19.52 14.76 -1.50
CA MET A 544 -19.79 16.08 -0.94
C MET A 544 -18.49 16.84 -0.78
N GLY A 545 -18.57 18.14 -1.01
CA GLY A 545 -17.46 19.05 -0.83
C GLY A 545 -17.90 20.49 -0.98
N PHE A 546 -16.97 21.33 -1.38
CA PHE A 546 -17.16 22.75 -1.53
C PHE A 546 -16.53 23.23 -2.84
N TYR A 547 -17.19 24.17 -3.51
CA TYR A 547 -16.58 24.93 -4.58
C TYR A 547 -17.26 26.30 -4.67
N PRO A 548 -16.50 27.38 -4.95
CA PRO A 548 -17.10 28.67 -5.21
C PRO A 548 -17.99 28.59 -6.45
N GLU A 549 -19.10 29.32 -6.42
CA GLU A 549 -19.96 29.47 -7.59
C GLU A 549 -19.16 29.89 -8.83
N PRO A 550 -19.41 29.33 -10.03
CA PRO A 550 -18.61 29.61 -11.22
C PRO A 550 -18.52 31.10 -11.59
N THR A 551 -19.55 31.87 -11.25
CA THR A 551 -19.63 33.32 -11.48
C THR A 551 -19.04 34.17 -10.34
N SER A 552 -18.64 33.55 -9.23
CA SER A 552 -18.04 34.24 -8.08
C SER A 552 -16.67 34.83 -8.45
N PRO A 553 -16.34 36.05 -8.00
CA PRO A 553 -14.99 36.60 -8.15
C PRO A 553 -13.93 35.80 -7.38
N GLU A 554 -14.34 34.96 -6.43
CA GLU A 554 -13.43 34.06 -5.71
C GLU A 554 -13.04 32.81 -6.54
N ASN A 555 -13.77 32.48 -7.60
CA ASN A 555 -13.45 31.32 -8.44
C ASN A 555 -12.11 31.52 -9.19
N GLY A 556 -11.09 30.78 -8.77
CA GLY A 556 -9.71 30.92 -9.28
C GLY A 556 -8.93 32.10 -8.70
N ALA A 557 -9.38 32.68 -7.59
CA ALA A 557 -8.61 33.67 -6.86
C ALA A 557 -7.39 33.03 -6.15
N GLY A 558 -6.38 33.85 -5.81
CA GLY A 558 -5.19 33.35 -5.09
C GLY A 558 -5.50 32.82 -3.69
N GLU A 559 -6.54 33.36 -3.06
CA GLU A 559 -7.08 32.95 -1.77
C GLU A 559 -8.61 33.02 -1.84
N VAL A 560 -9.28 31.97 -1.37
CA VAL A 560 -10.73 31.74 -1.46
C VAL A 560 -11.27 31.44 -0.07
N LYS A 561 -12.36 32.10 0.33
CA LYS A 561 -13.01 31.85 1.61
C LYS A 561 -14.17 30.90 1.39
N ILE A 562 -14.04 29.68 1.90
CA ILE A 562 -15.10 28.68 1.77
C ILE A 562 -16.07 28.85 2.94
N THR A 563 -17.34 29.01 2.60
CA THR A 563 -18.46 29.15 3.54
C THR A 563 -19.45 28.00 3.39
N GLY A 564 -20.46 27.94 4.26
CA GLY A 564 -21.55 26.98 4.10
C GLY A 564 -22.41 27.18 2.84
N LYS A 565 -22.31 28.33 2.15
CA LYS A 565 -22.98 28.55 0.84
C LYS A 565 -22.33 27.79 -0.30
N ASP A 566 -21.03 27.55 -0.20
CA ASP A 566 -20.24 26.90 -1.25
C ASP A 566 -20.35 25.37 -1.17
N VAL A 567 -21.20 24.84 -0.29
CA VAL A 567 -21.36 23.40 -0.08
C VAL A 567 -22.20 22.78 -1.19
N HIS A 568 -21.70 21.69 -1.74
CA HIS A 568 -22.36 20.98 -2.84
C HIS A 568 -22.24 19.48 -2.69
N ALA A 569 -23.20 18.77 -3.28
CA ALA A 569 -23.16 17.32 -3.44
C ALA A 569 -23.34 16.93 -4.91
N TRP A 570 -22.54 15.98 -5.37
CA TRP A 570 -22.53 15.54 -6.77
C TRP A 570 -22.36 14.02 -6.85
N VAL A 571 -22.45 13.50 -8.08
CA VAL A 571 -22.27 12.08 -8.35
C VAL A 571 -20.95 11.86 -9.08
N GLU A 572 -20.25 10.79 -8.75
CA GLU A 572 -19.13 10.31 -9.54
C GLU A 572 -19.41 8.93 -10.10
N VAL A 573 -19.03 8.72 -11.36
CA VAL A 573 -19.17 7.45 -12.08
C VAL A 573 -17.79 6.96 -12.50
N ALA A 574 -17.50 5.68 -12.26
CA ALA A 574 -16.21 5.10 -12.60
C ALA A 574 -16.17 4.60 -14.05
N PHE A 575 -15.23 5.12 -14.83
CA PHE A 575 -14.95 4.71 -16.21
C PHE A 575 -13.63 3.93 -16.28
N ASP A 576 -13.59 2.91 -17.14
CA ASP A 576 -12.39 2.11 -17.33
C ASP A 576 -11.26 2.96 -17.92
N ARG A 577 -10.07 2.87 -17.32
CA ARG A 577 -8.84 3.64 -17.67
C ARG A 577 -8.93 5.17 -17.56
N VAL A 578 -10.10 5.72 -17.23
CA VAL A 578 -10.33 7.16 -17.01
C VAL A 578 -10.44 7.46 -15.52
N GLY A 579 -10.99 6.52 -14.73
CA GLY A 579 -11.26 6.71 -13.31
C GLY A 579 -12.62 7.35 -13.05
N TRP A 580 -12.76 8.00 -11.90
CA TRP A 580 -14.03 8.59 -11.45
C TRP A 580 -14.29 9.94 -12.14
N VAL A 581 -15.43 10.07 -12.82
CA VAL A 581 -15.89 11.27 -13.52
C VAL A 581 -17.08 11.89 -12.80
N SER A 582 -17.06 13.19 -12.53
CA SER A 582 -18.11 13.93 -11.82
C SER A 582 -19.28 14.34 -12.73
N PHE A 583 -20.49 14.28 -12.17
CA PHE A 583 -21.78 14.63 -12.77
C PHE A 583 -22.62 15.38 -11.74
N ASP A 584 -23.32 16.43 -12.16
CA ASP A 584 -24.02 17.37 -11.28
C ASP A 584 -25.52 17.36 -11.63
N PRO A 585 -26.37 16.68 -10.84
CA PRO A 585 -27.79 16.57 -11.14
C PRO A 585 -28.63 17.80 -10.75
N THR A 586 -28.11 18.66 -9.88
CA THR A 586 -28.67 19.99 -9.61
C THR A 586 -28.25 20.95 -10.71
#